data_AF-I3NA52-F1
#
_entry.id   AF-I3NA52-F1
#
_cell.length_a   1.000
_cell.length_b   1.000
_cell.length_c   1.000
_cell.angle_alpha   90.00
_cell.angle_beta   90.00
_cell.angle_gamma   90.00
#
_symmetry.space_group_name_H-M   'P 1'
#
loop_
_entity.id
_entity.type
_entity.pdbx_description
1 polymer ?
#
loop_
_entity_poly.entity_id
_entity_poly.type
_entity_poly.pdbx_seq_one_letter_code
_entity_poly.pdbx_strand_id
1 'polypeptide(L)'
;VQTHALPDGRAHALSWLRDAIQESTEYRCSALSLAGNQTSKVRVAVMRHEAAQQERWSKELAAWRAVVGEHDRLMRGWRKAWESCSEDNF
;
A
#
# COMPACT_ATOMS: atom_id res chain seq x y z
N VAL A 1 8.16 2.53 32.24
CA VAL A 1 7.71 3.94 32.20
C VAL A 1 8.77 4.80 32.86
N GLN A 2 9.19 5.85 32.18
CA GLN A 2 10.06 6.89 32.73
C GLN A 2 9.24 8.17 32.87
N THR A 3 9.37 8.85 33.99
CA THR A 3 8.67 10.11 34.27
C THR A 3 9.65 11.18 34.70
N HIS A 4 9.42 12.40 34.25
CA HIS A 4 10.24 13.57 34.60
C HIS A 4 9.34 14.74 34.94
N ALA A 5 9.44 15.22 36.18
CA ALA A 5 8.68 16.38 36.66
C ALA A 5 9.29 17.68 36.11
N LEU A 6 8.43 18.63 35.76
CA LEU A 6 8.81 19.96 35.31
C LEU A 6 8.62 20.97 36.45
N PRO A 7 9.38 22.09 36.47
CA PRO A 7 9.27 23.12 37.53
C PRO A 7 7.89 23.77 37.64
N ASP A 8 7.08 23.73 36.57
CA ASP A 8 5.73 24.29 36.51
C ASP A 8 4.63 23.31 36.98
N GLY A 9 5.03 22.16 37.56
CA GLY A 9 4.11 21.15 38.06
C GLY A 9 3.58 20.19 36.99
N ARG A 10 3.99 20.33 35.72
CA ARG A 10 3.71 19.32 34.69
C ARG A 10 4.68 18.14 34.79
N ALA A 11 4.38 17.06 34.07
CA ALA A 11 5.26 15.91 33.96
C ALA A 11 5.34 15.41 32.52
N HIS A 12 6.53 15.01 32.11
CA HIS A 12 6.73 14.20 30.91
C HIS A 12 6.73 12.72 31.29
N ALA A 13 5.99 11.91 30.54
CA ALA A 13 5.96 10.47 30.71
C ALA A 13 6.33 9.78 29.40
N LEU A 14 7.29 8.87 29.45
CA LEU A 14 7.71 8.03 28.34
C LEU A 14 7.43 6.57 28.67
N SER A 15 6.68 5.91 27.79
CA SER A 15 6.45 4.48 27.82
C SER A 15 6.74 3.90 26.45
N TRP A 16 7.32 2.70 26.42
CA TRP A 16 7.58 1.97 25.20
C TRP A 16 7.17 0.51 25.39
N LEU A 17 6.75 -0.11 24.30
CA LEU A 17 6.45 -1.54 24.23
C LEU A 17 7.14 -2.09 22.99
N ARG A 18 7.53 -3.35 23.06
CA ARG A 18 8.03 -4.10 21.91
C ARG A 18 6.97 -5.13 21.53
N ASP A 19 6.59 -5.14 20.26
CA ASP A 19 5.52 -5.99 19.75
C ASP A 19 5.89 -6.55 18.37
N ALA A 20 5.38 -7.73 18.05
CA ALA A 20 5.56 -8.41 16.77
C ALA A 20 4.27 -8.28 15.96
N ILE A 21 4.20 -7.25 15.12
CA ILE A 21 2.97 -6.88 14.42
C ILE A 21 2.87 -7.64 13.09
N GLN A 22 1.86 -8.50 12.93
CA GLN A 22 1.59 -9.22 11.68
C GLN A 22 0.60 -8.49 10.76
N GLU A 23 -0.24 -7.62 11.32
CA GLU A 23 -1.32 -6.92 10.62
C GLU A 23 -1.51 -5.50 11.15
N SER A 24 -2.34 -4.70 10.48
CA SER A 24 -2.65 -3.35 10.94
C SER A 24 -3.18 -3.36 12.38
N THR A 25 -2.50 -2.65 13.28
CA THR A 25 -2.77 -2.68 14.73
C THR A 25 -2.99 -1.26 15.26
N GLU A 26 -3.89 -1.11 16.24
CA GLU A 26 -4.11 0.15 16.95
C GLU A 26 -3.47 0.10 18.34
N TYR A 27 -2.59 1.06 18.62
CA TYR A 27 -1.99 1.25 19.94
C TYR A 27 -2.68 2.37 20.69
N ARG A 28 -2.90 2.13 21.98
CA ARG A 28 -3.47 3.10 22.92
C ARG A 28 -2.46 3.38 24.03
N CYS A 29 -2.13 4.65 24.22
CA CYS A 29 -1.38 5.12 25.38
C CYS A 29 -2.34 5.87 26.31
N SER A 30 -2.41 5.45 27.58
CA SER A 30 -3.25 6.11 28.59
C SER A 30 -2.36 6.62 29.73
N ALA A 31 -2.50 7.91 30.06
CA ALA A 31 -1.88 8.53 31.21
C ALA A 31 -2.95 8.72 32.30
N LEU A 32 -2.67 8.23 33.51
CA LEU A 32 -3.56 8.30 34.67
C LEU A 32 -2.93 9.19 35.75
N SER A 33 -3.71 10.09 36.33
CA SER A 33 -3.29 10.96 37.43
C SER A 33 -4.46 11.21 38.38
N LEU A 34 -4.18 11.81 39.55
CA LEU A 34 -5.22 12.25 40.48
C LEU A 34 -6.16 13.30 39.86
N ALA A 35 -5.67 14.10 38.91
CA ALA A 35 -6.46 15.10 38.20
C ALA A 35 -7.34 14.51 37.08
N GLY A 36 -7.20 13.20 36.79
CA GLY A 36 -7.95 12.51 35.74
C GLY A 36 -7.05 11.72 34.78
N ASN A 37 -7.62 11.35 33.63
CA ASN A 37 -6.91 10.57 32.61
C ASN A 37 -6.89 11.26 31.24
N GLN A 38 -5.89 10.90 30.45
CA GLN A 38 -5.79 11.27 29.04
C GLN A 38 -5.40 10.03 28.25
N THR A 39 -5.94 9.92 27.04
CA THR A 39 -5.67 8.78 26.15
C THR A 39 -5.31 9.30 24.77
N SER A 40 -4.21 8.77 24.23
CA SER A 40 -3.85 8.91 22.83
C SER A 40 -3.99 7.57 22.11
N LYS A 41 -4.33 7.63 20.82
CA LYS A 41 -4.47 6.47 19.93
C LYS A 41 -3.65 6.68 18.67
N VAL A 42 -2.96 5.63 18.23
CA VAL A 42 -2.23 5.62 16.96
C VAL A 42 -2.48 4.30 16.24
N ARG A 43 -2.73 4.36 14.94
CA ARG A 43 -2.83 3.18 14.09
C ARG A 43 -1.53 2.96 13.35
N VAL A 44 -0.96 1.77 13.50
CA VAL A 44 0.21 1.33 12.78
C VAL A 44 -0.26 0.38 11.69
N ALA A 45 -0.26 0.86 10.44
CA ALA A 45 -0.60 0.05 9.29
C ALA A 45 0.66 -0.70 8.82
N VAL A 46 0.63 -2.03 8.94
CA VAL A 46 1.62 -2.90 8.28
C VAL A 46 0.94 -3.47 7.05
N MET A 47 1.41 -3.06 5.87
CA MET A 47 0.93 -3.65 4.62
C MET A 47 1.44 -5.07 4.52
N ARG A 48 0.53 -6.04 4.34
CA ARG A 48 0.92 -7.42 4.06
C ARG A 48 1.76 -7.44 2.79
N HIS A 49 2.94 -8.02 2.87
CA HIS A 49 3.86 -8.14 1.73
C HIS A 49 3.18 -8.81 0.53
N GLU A 50 2.35 -9.82 0.79
CA GLU A 50 1.54 -10.54 -0.21
C GLU A 50 0.53 -9.63 -0.92
N ALA A 51 -0.15 -8.73 -0.19
CA ALA A 51 -1.13 -7.81 -0.79
C ALA A 51 -0.44 -6.78 -1.70
N ALA A 52 0.70 -6.25 -1.26
CA ALA A 52 1.51 -5.34 -2.07
C ALA A 52 2.07 -6.04 -3.33
N GLN A 53 2.50 -7.31 -3.20
CA GLN A 53 2.94 -8.12 -4.33
C GLN A 53 1.80 -8.44 -5.29
N GLN A 54 0.63 -8.80 -4.78
CA GLN A 54 -0.54 -9.10 -5.60
C GLN A 54 -1.00 -7.88 -6.40
N GLU A 55 -1.02 -6.70 -5.78
CA GLU A 55 -1.35 -5.44 -6.47
C GLU A 55 -0.33 -5.14 -7.59
N ARG A 56 0.96 -5.30 -7.29
CA ARG A 56 2.04 -5.12 -8.27
C ARG A 56 1.88 -6.07 -9.46
N TRP A 57 1.71 -7.37 -9.21
CA TRP A 57 1.53 -8.36 -10.27
C TRP A 57 0.27 -8.11 -11.10
N SER A 58 -0.82 -7.66 -10.47
CA SER A 58 -2.06 -7.31 -11.17
C SER A 58 -1.84 -6.16 -12.15
N LYS A 59 -1.08 -5.13 -11.77
CA LYS A 59 -0.73 -4.00 -12.64
C LYS A 59 0.19 -4.44 -13.80
N GLU A 60 1.21 -5.23 -13.50
CA GLU A 60 2.13 -5.75 -14.52
C GLU A 60 1.39 -6.64 -15.54
N LEU A 61 0.50 -7.53 -15.08
CA LEU A 61 -0.31 -8.38 -15.96
C LEU A 61 -1.25 -7.56 -16.86
N ALA A 62 -1.88 -6.52 -16.32
CA ALA A 62 -2.74 -5.63 -17.10
C ALA A 62 -1.96 -4.92 -18.21
N ALA A 63 -0.75 -4.43 -17.91
CA ALA A 63 0.13 -3.83 -18.90
C ALA A 63 0.53 -4.83 -20.00
N TRP A 64 0.90 -6.05 -19.63
CA TRP A 64 1.22 -7.10 -20.60
C TRP A 64 0.03 -7.45 -21.51
N ARG A 65 -1.17 -7.59 -20.96
CA ARG A 65 -2.39 -7.84 -21.74
C ARG A 65 -2.68 -6.71 -22.73
N ALA A 66 -2.46 -5.46 -22.33
CA ALA A 66 -2.63 -4.32 -23.22
C ALA A 66 -1.65 -4.35 -24.40
N VAL A 67 -0.36 -4.64 -24.13
CA VAL A 67 0.67 -4.76 -25.17
C VAL A 67 0.36 -5.89 -26.15
N VAL A 68 -0.05 -7.06 -25.64
CA VAL A 68 -0.43 -8.20 -26.49
C VAL A 68 -1.65 -7.86 -27.36
N GLY A 69 -2.66 -7.18 -26.78
CA GLY A 69 -3.84 -6.76 -27.53
C GLY A 69 -3.52 -5.76 -28.65
N GLU A 70 -2.62 -4.81 -28.41
CA GLU A 70 -2.19 -3.86 -29.43
C GLU A 70 -1.38 -4.55 -30.54
N HIS A 71 -0.46 -5.44 -30.18
CA HIS A 71 0.30 -6.22 -31.15
C HIS A 71 -0.63 -7.04 -32.06
N ASP A 72 -1.61 -7.73 -31.49
CA ASP A 72 -2.59 -8.53 -32.23
C ASP A 72 -3.45 -7.65 -33.18
N ARG A 73 -3.84 -6.45 -32.73
CA ARG A 73 -4.53 -5.46 -33.57
C ARG A 73 -3.66 -5.03 -34.76
N LEU A 74 -2.39 -4.71 -34.53
CA LEU A 74 -1.45 -4.37 -35.58
C LEU A 74 -1.30 -5.51 -36.59
N MET A 75 -1.09 -6.74 -36.11
CA MET A 75 -0.90 -7.90 -36.98
C MET A 75 -2.12 -8.20 -37.85
N ARG A 76 -3.34 -8.01 -37.32
CA ARG A 76 -4.55 -8.09 -38.15
C ARG A 76 -4.61 -6.99 -39.22
N GLY A 77 -4.17 -5.77 -38.89
CA GLY A 77 -4.07 -4.67 -39.86
C GLY A 77 -3.10 -5.00 -40.99
N TRP A 78 -1.90 -5.47 -40.65
CA TRP A 78 -0.89 -5.91 -41.61
C TRP A 78 -1.39 -7.03 -42.52
N ARG A 79 -2.06 -8.05 -41.95
CA ARG A 79 -2.67 -9.13 -42.73
C ARG A 79 -3.66 -8.60 -43.77
N LYS A 80 -4.59 -7.73 -43.36
CA LYS A 80 -5.59 -7.15 -44.28
C LYS A 80 -4.95 -6.36 -45.40
N ALA A 81 -3.95 -5.53 -45.09
CA ALA A 81 -3.24 -4.75 -46.10
C ALA A 81 -2.51 -5.67 -47.10
N TRP A 82 -1.89 -6.74 -46.59
CA TRP A 82 -1.22 -7.74 -47.43
C TRP A 82 -2.19 -8.46 -48.37
N GLU A 83 -3.34 -8.90 -47.86
CA GLU A 83 -4.40 -9.57 -48.63
C GLU A 83 -4.97 -8.63 -49.73
N SER A 84 -5.26 -7.36 -49.40
CA SER A 84 -5.75 -6.37 -50.38
C SER A 84 -4.78 -6.15 -51.55
N CYS A 85 -3.49 -6.00 -51.27
CA CYS A 85 -2.48 -5.83 -52.32
C CYS A 85 -2.35 -7.08 -53.22
N SER A 86 -2.68 -8.27 -52.71
CA SER A 86 -2.62 -9.50 -53.50
C SER A 86 -3.82 -9.65 -54.44
N GLU A 87 -4.99 -9.12 -54.07
CA GLU A 87 -6.20 -9.15 -54.90
C GLU A 87 -6.13 -8.14 -56.06
N ASP A 88 -5.51 -6.98 -55.87
CA ASP A 88 -5.35 -5.94 -56.91
C ASP A 88 -4.37 -6.33 -58.05
N ASN A 89 -3.66 -7.45 -57.93
CA ASN A 89 -2.67 -7.94 -58.91
C ASN A 89 -3.21 -9.06 -59.84
N PHE A 90 -4.52 -9.35 -59.83
CA PHE A 90 -5.18 -10.32 -60.71
C PHE A 90 -6.25 -9.71 -61.60
#